data_AF-A0A4R5Y0C2-F1
#
_entry.id   AF-A0A4R5Y0C2-F1
#
_cell.length_a   1.000
_cell.length_b   1.000
_cell.length_c   1.000
_cell.angle_alpha   90.00
_cell.angle_beta   90.00
_cell.angle_gamma   90.00
#
_symmetry.space_group_name_H-M   'P 1'
#
loop_
_entity.id
_entity.type
_entity.pdbx_description
1 polymer ?
#
loop_
_entity_poly.entity_id
_entity_poly.type
_entity_poly.pdbx_seq_one_letter_code
_entity_poly.pdbx_strand_id
1 'polypeptide(L)'
;MDEVDQQALTGAVIKRHNLDLGELWLDYVALGGDASEQEIRDYSAGAAGLSEKERDALSQAVNEHCAAAGLDVRAPFSDSPLEKVDAKPQDPYSSK
;
A
#
# COMPACT_ATOMS: atom_id res chain seq x y z
N MET A 1 9.94 5.48 -7.08
CA MET A 1 8.96 4.53 -7.65
C MET A 1 8.11 5.25 -8.71
N ASP A 2 7.64 4.59 -9.78
CA ASP A 2 6.64 5.22 -10.65
C ASP A 2 5.23 5.10 -10.06
N GLU A 3 4.32 5.95 -10.53
CA GLU A 3 2.94 6.03 -10.00
C GLU A 3 2.16 4.72 -10.14
N VAL A 4 2.32 4.01 -11.25
CA VAL A 4 1.55 2.79 -11.54
C VAL A 4 2.07 1.64 -10.67
N ASP A 5 3.39 1.53 -10.52
CA ASP A 5 4.01 0.54 -9.63
C ASP A 5 3.62 0.82 -8.16
N GLN A 6 3.65 2.08 -7.72
CA GLN A 6 3.22 2.45 -6.36
C GLN A 6 1.76 2.05 -6.14
N GLN A 7 0.88 2.40 -7.08
CA GLN A 7 -0.54 2.06 -7.01
C GLN A 7 -0.79 0.55 -6.95
N ALA A 8 -0.13 -0.21 -7.83
CA ALA A 8 -0.28 -1.65 -7.87
C ALA A 8 0.18 -2.30 -6.55
N LEU A 9 1.30 -1.84 -5.99
CA LEU A 9 1.84 -2.37 -4.73
C LEU A 9 0.97 -1.98 -3.53
N THR A 10 0.55 -0.72 -3.42
CA THR A 10 -0.35 -0.26 -2.34
C THR A 10 -1.69 -0.99 -2.40
N GLY A 11 -2.31 -1.09 -3.59
CA GLY A 11 -3.55 -1.84 -3.79
C GLY A 11 -3.39 -3.33 -3.48
N ALA A 12 -2.23 -3.93 -3.80
CA ALA A 12 -1.94 -5.32 -3.48
C ALA A 12 -1.86 -5.57 -1.96
N VAL A 13 -1.27 -4.66 -1.18
CA VAL A 13 -1.24 -4.77 0.30
C VAL A 13 -2.65 -4.71 0.86
N ILE A 14 -3.44 -3.71 0.46
CA ILE A 14 -4.84 -3.53 0.88
C ILE A 14 -5.65 -4.81 0.62
N LYS A 15 -5.57 -5.33 -0.61
CA LYS A 15 -6.32 -6.51 -1.02
C LYS A 15 -5.84 -7.79 -0.33
N ARG A 16 -4.52 -7.99 -0.22
CA ARG A 16 -3.92 -9.21 0.37
C ARG A 16 -4.27 -9.36 1.84
N HIS A 17 -4.35 -8.25 2.56
CA HIS A 17 -4.64 -8.24 3.99
C HIS A 17 -6.09 -7.89 4.33
N ASN A 18 -6.93 -7.72 3.30
CA ASN A 18 -8.35 -7.38 3.44
C ASN A 18 -8.56 -6.18 4.37
N LEU A 19 -7.76 -5.13 4.17
CA LEU A 19 -7.87 -3.90 4.95
C LEU A 19 -9.22 -3.24 4.67
N ASP A 20 -9.86 -2.74 5.72
CA ASP A 20 -11.12 -2.02 5.59
C ASP A 20 -10.86 -0.66 4.95
N LEU A 21 -11.40 -0.44 3.75
CA LEU A 21 -11.20 0.81 3.00
C LEU A 21 -11.87 2.02 3.67
N GLY A 22 -12.92 1.81 4.47
CA GLY A 22 -13.57 2.88 5.22
C GLY A 22 -12.70 3.33 6.39
N GLU A 23 -12.17 2.38 7.18
CA GLU A 23 -11.22 2.70 8.26
C GLU A 23 -9.94 3.33 7.71
N LEU A 24 -9.39 2.75 6.64
CA LEU A 24 -8.20 3.26 5.99
C LEU A 24 -8.40 4.69 5.44
N TRP A 25 -9.58 5.00 4.91
CA TRP A 25 -9.91 6.35 4.47
C TRP A 25 -9.96 7.35 5.64
N LEU A 26 -10.47 6.94 6.81
CA LEU A 26 -10.46 7.80 8.00
C LEU A 26 -9.03 8.11 8.47
N ASP A 27 -8.16 7.11 8.51
CA ASP A 27 -6.75 7.29 8.86
C ASP A 27 -6.03 8.19 7.84
N TYR A 28 -6.31 7.97 6.55
CA TYR A 28 -5.83 8.81 5.46
C TYR A 28 -6.23 10.29 5.61
N VAL A 29 -7.50 10.57 5.94
CA VAL A 29 -7.98 11.93 6.19
C VAL A 29 -7.29 12.53 7.42
N ALA A 30 -7.06 11.74 8.48
CA ALA A 30 -6.34 12.19 9.67
C ALA A 30 -4.87 12.59 9.35
N LEU A 31 -4.28 12.01 8.32
CA LEU A 31 -2.95 12.35 7.79
C LEU A 31 -2.96 13.56 6.84
N GLY A 32 -4.11 14.19 6.59
CA GLY A 32 -4.25 15.36 5.72
C GLY A 32 -4.47 15.03 4.23
N GLY A 33 -4.95 13.81 3.94
CA GLY A 33 -5.53 13.46 2.65
C GLY A 33 -6.85 14.19 2.41
N ASP A 34 -7.10 14.60 1.16
CA ASP A 34 -8.27 15.38 0.73
C ASP A 34 -9.14 14.62 -0.31
N ALA A 35 -8.64 13.50 -0.83
CA ALA A 35 -9.41 12.60 -1.69
C ALA A 35 -10.63 11.99 -0.96
N SER A 36 -11.72 11.84 -1.71
CA SER A 36 -12.93 11.17 -1.24
C SER A 36 -12.71 9.66 -1.05
N GLU A 37 -13.57 9.03 -0.25
CA GLU A 37 -13.53 7.58 -0.05
C GLU A 37 -13.66 6.82 -1.37
N GLN A 38 -14.46 7.32 -2.32
CA GLN A 38 -14.62 6.70 -3.63
C GLN A 38 -13.32 6.76 -4.45
N GLU A 39 -12.58 7.87 -4.41
CA GLU A 39 -11.29 8.00 -5.08
C GLU A 39 -10.25 7.04 -4.47
N ILE A 40 -10.26 6.83 -3.15
CA ILE A 40 -9.41 5.81 -2.51
C ILE A 40 -9.79 4.41 -2.97
N ARG A 41 -11.08 4.11 -3.11
CA ARG A 41 -11.57 2.82 -3.63
C ARG A 41 -11.13 2.60 -5.08
N ASP A 42 -11.28 3.61 -5.92
CA ASP A 42 -10.88 3.55 -7.33
C ASP A 42 -9.37 3.44 -7.49
N TYR A 43 -8.60 4.16 -6.67
CA TYR A 43 -7.14 4.03 -6.61
C TYR A 43 -6.70 2.63 -6.20
N SER A 44 -7.28 2.09 -5.12
CA SER A 44 -6.96 0.76 -4.61
C SER A 44 -7.32 -0.36 -5.59
N ALA A 45 -8.31 -0.12 -6.45
CA ALA A 45 -8.72 -1.03 -7.52
C ALA A 45 -7.90 -0.89 -8.81
N GLY A 46 -7.02 0.12 -8.92
CA GLY A 46 -6.30 0.42 -10.16
C GLY A 46 -7.16 1.12 -11.22
N ALA A 47 -8.32 1.65 -10.85
CA ALA A 47 -9.28 2.27 -11.77
C ALA A 47 -9.01 3.77 -12.02
N ALA A 48 -8.42 4.47 -11.05
CA ALA A 48 -8.07 5.88 -11.16
C ALA A 48 -6.76 6.19 -10.43
N GLY A 49 -6.01 7.21 -10.87
CA GLY A 49 -4.80 7.67 -10.20
C GLY A 49 -5.09 8.64 -9.06
N LEU A 50 -4.09 8.88 -8.22
CA LEU A 50 -4.08 9.92 -7.19
C LEU A 50 -2.83 10.78 -7.38
N SER A 51 -2.85 12.03 -6.92
CA SER A 51 -1.63 12.85 -6.90
C SER A 51 -0.57 12.25 -5.97
N GLU A 52 0.70 12.58 -6.17
CA GLU A 52 1.82 12.05 -5.37
C GLU A 52 1.60 12.21 -3.86
N LYS A 53 1.19 13.40 -3.41
CA LYS A 53 0.84 13.68 -2.01
C LYS A 53 -0.22 12.72 -1.48
N GLU A 54 -1.27 12.49 -2.26
CA GLU A 54 -2.41 11.65 -1.86
C GLU A 54 -2.00 10.16 -1.86
N ARG A 55 -1.16 9.72 -2.82
CA ARG A 55 -0.60 8.36 -2.81
C ARG A 55 0.25 8.10 -1.57
N ASP A 56 1.11 9.05 -1.21
CA ASP A 56 2.00 8.90 -0.07
C ASP A 56 1.25 8.95 1.27
N ALA A 57 0.23 9.81 1.39
CA ALA A 57 -0.65 9.81 2.54
C ALA A 57 -1.41 8.48 2.69
N LEU A 58 -1.90 7.90 1.58
CA LEU A 58 -2.55 6.59 1.62
C LEU A 58 -1.56 5.47 1.96
N SER A 59 -0.36 5.48 1.38
CA SER A 59 0.71 4.53 1.75
C SER A 59 1.06 4.62 3.23
N GLN A 60 1.09 5.82 3.81
CA GLN A 60 1.30 6.00 5.25
C GLN A 60 0.15 5.37 6.06
N ALA A 61 -1.11 5.63 5.72
CA ALA A 61 -2.26 5.02 6.39
C ALA A 61 -2.20 3.48 6.33
N VAL A 62 -1.91 2.91 5.16
CA VAL A 62 -1.78 1.46 4.97
C VAL A 62 -0.67 0.89 5.86
N ASN A 63 0.45 1.61 5.94
CA ASN A 63 1.61 1.21 6.71
C ASN A 63 1.36 1.22 8.21
N GLU A 64 0.67 2.24 8.72
CA GLU A 64 0.28 2.32 10.14
C GLU A 64 -0.70 1.20 10.50
N HIS A 65 -1.68 0.93 9.62
CA HIS A 65 -2.62 -0.15 9.82
C HIS A 65 -1.95 -1.54 9.79
N CYS A 66 -0.98 -1.75 8.89
CA CYS A 66 -0.20 -2.99 8.85
C CYS A 66 0.65 -3.16 10.12
N ALA A 67 1.29 -2.08 10.59
CA ALA A 67 2.08 -2.10 11.82
C ALA A 67 1.23 -2.40 13.05
N ALA A 68 0.05 -1.78 13.16
CA ALA A 68 -0.90 -2.05 14.23
C ALA A 68 -1.40 -3.51 14.24
N ALA A 69 -1.54 -4.11 13.06
CA ALA A 69 -1.88 -5.53 12.89
C ALA A 69 -0.68 -6.49 13.04
N GLY A 70 0.53 -5.98 13.27
CA GLY A 70 1.75 -6.80 13.39
C GLY A 70 2.20 -7.46 12.08
N LEU A 71 1.80 -6.90 10.93
CA LEU A 71 2.16 -7.40 9.61
C LEU A 71 3.53 -6.86 9.18
N ASP A 72 4.41 -7.76 8.75
CA ASP A 72 5.72 -7.42 8.19
C ASP A 72 5.62 -7.11 6.69
N VAL A 73 4.77 -6.14 6.35
CA VAL A 73 4.55 -5.66 4.98
C VAL A 73 4.34 -4.15 5.00
N ARG A 74 4.80 -3.48 3.94
CA ARG A 74 4.69 -2.03 3.80
C ARG A 74 4.30 -1.66 2.36
N ALA A 75 3.37 -0.73 2.23
CA ALA A 75 3.11 -0.02 0.99
C ALA A 75 4.24 0.98 0.71
N PRO A 76 4.74 1.08 -0.53
CA PRO A 76 5.85 1.97 -0.88
C PRO A 76 5.38 3.42 -0.99
N PHE A 77 6.33 4.34 -0.78
CA PHE A 77 6.17 5.77 -1.07
C PHE A 77 6.66 6.09 -2.49
N SER A 78 6.29 7.26 -3.00
CA SER A 78 6.69 7.76 -4.31
C SER A 78 8.22 7.84 -4.47
N ASP A 79 8.93 8.22 -3.41
CA ASP A 79 10.39 8.31 -3.33
C ASP A 79 11.08 6.98 -3.03
N SER A 80 10.31 5.92 -2.72
CA SER A 80 10.89 4.64 -2.35
C SER A 80 11.70 4.08 -3.53
N PRO A 81 12.92 3.56 -3.26
CA PRO A 81 13.64 2.78 -4.24
C PRO A 81 12.75 1.60 -4.67
N LEU A 82 12.79 1.26 -5.96
CA LEU A 82 12.30 -0.03 -6.41
C LEU A 82 13.21 -1.11 -5.81
N GLU A 83 12.95 -1.52 -4.56
CA GLU A 83 13.45 -2.80 -4.09
C GLU A 83 12.77 -3.84 -4.97
N LYS A 84 13.53 -4.35 -5.94
CA LYS A 84 13.20 -5.60 -6.59
C LYS A 84 13.02 -6.57 -5.44
N VAL A 85 11.79 -7.01 -5.21
CA VAL A 85 11.53 -8.15 -4.33
C VAL A 85 12.30 -9.29 -4.97
N ASP A 86 13.54 -9.49 -4.53
CA ASP A 86 14.29 -10.70 -4.77
C ASP A 86 13.45 -11.77 -4.09
N ALA A 87 12.56 -12.37 -4.87
CA ALA A 87 11.98 -13.65 -4.57
C ALA A 87 13.16 -14.62 -4.51
N LYS A 88 13.89 -14.62 -3.39
CA LYS A 88 14.82 -15.70 -3.08
C LYS A 88 13.98 -16.96 -3.20
N PRO A 89 14.31 -17.86 -4.15
CA PRO A 89 13.73 -19.19 -4.12
C PRO A 89 13.99 -19.72 -2.72
N GLN A 90 12.93 -20.00 -1.96
CA GLN A 90 13.09 -20.82 -0.77
C GLN A 90 13.62 -22.15 -1.27
N ASP A 91 14.92 -22.38 -1.13
CA ASP A 91 15.55 -23.65 -1.44
C ASP A 91 14.85 -24.74 -0.62
N PRO A 92 14.14 -25.70 -1.24
CA PRO A 92 13.38 -26.72 -0.52
C PRO A 92 14.26 -27.84 0.06
N TYR A 93 15.58 -27.73 -0.03
CA TYR A 93 16.52 -28.74 0.43
C TYR A 93 17.45 -28.20 1.52
N SER A 94 16.87 -27.95 2.69
CA SER A 94 17.63 -28.09 3.94
C SER A 94 16.99 -29.21 4.76
N SER A 95 17.43 -30.43 4.49
CA SER A 95 17.16 -31.58 5.35
C SER A 95 18.38 -32.49 5.33
N LYS A 96 19.06 -32.46 6.50
CA LYS A 96 19.89 -33.47 7.18
C LYS A 96 21.03 -34.16 6.43
#